data_AF-A0A7K4DDA2-F1
#
_entry.id   AF-A0A7K4DDA2-F1
#
_cell.length_a   1.000
_cell.length_b   1.000
_cell.length_c   1.000
_cell.angle_alpha   90.00
_cell.angle_beta   90.00
_cell.angle_gamma   90.00
#
_symmetry.space_group_name_H-M   'P 1'
#
loop_
_entity.id
_entity.type
_entity.pdbx_description
1 polymer ?
#
loop_
_entity_poly.entity_id
_entity_poly.type
_entity_poly.pdbx_seq_one_letter_code
_entity_poly.pdbx_strand_id
1 'polypeptide(L)'
;MLHTRKIIEKIWDAQGYGNLAVWADGTTAVIAPGENPVRSGNPPLAIFKPIPLVARFPMLDFATHDIDLLQHVEETIREAGGEIERD
;
A
#
# COMPACT_ATOMS: atom_id res chain seq x y z
N MET A 1 10.00 -8.72 -5.45
CA MET A 1 8.72 -9.30 -4.98
C MET A 1 8.16 -8.37 -3.91
N LEU A 2 6.88 -8.03 -3.99
CA LEU A 2 6.20 -7.23 -2.97
C LEU A 2 5.75 -8.12 -1.81
N HIS A 3 5.63 -7.56 -0.60
CA HIS A 3 5.15 -8.29 0.58
C HIS A 3 3.96 -7.56 1.20
N THR A 4 2.85 -8.27 1.42
CA THR A 4 1.60 -7.67 1.89
C THR A 4 1.77 -6.92 3.20
N ARG A 5 2.36 -7.56 4.23
CA ARG A 5 2.53 -6.92 5.55
C ARG A 5 3.43 -5.70 5.51
N LYS A 6 4.52 -5.72 4.74
CA LYS A 6 5.41 -4.55 4.56
C LYS A 6 4.68 -3.39 3.90
N ILE A 7 3.79 -3.66 2.94
CA ILE A 7 2.96 -2.59 2.36
C ILE A 7 2.01 -2.02 3.41
N ILE A 8 1.34 -2.86 4.21
CA ILE A 8 0.46 -2.41 5.29
C ILE A 8 1.20 -1.55 6.31
N GLU A 9 2.42 -1.92 6.70
CA GLU A 9 3.30 -1.11 7.55
C GLU A 9 3.57 0.27 6.92
N LYS A 10 3.84 0.33 5.60
CA LYS A 10 4.03 1.60 4.90
C LYS A 10 2.74 2.41 4.77
N ILE A 11 1.58 1.76 4.65
CA ILE A 11 0.28 2.43 4.65
C ILE A 11 0.06 3.05 6.05
N TRP A 12 0.36 2.31 7.11
CA TRP A 12 0.32 2.77 8.50
C TRP A 12 1.20 4.00 8.71
N ASP A 13 2.47 3.93 8.31
CA ASP A 13 3.43 5.04 8.43
C ASP A 13 2.98 6.29 7.66
N ALA A 14 2.30 6.11 6.53
CA ALA A 14 1.80 7.20 5.68
C ALA A 14 0.54 7.89 6.24
N GLN A 15 -0.10 7.31 7.26
CA GLN A 15 -1.33 7.86 7.84
C GLN A 15 -1.11 9.29 8.38
N GLY A 16 -1.90 10.23 7.87
CA GLY A 16 -1.80 11.65 8.23
C GLY A 16 -0.79 12.44 7.39
N TYR A 17 -0.02 11.78 6.52
CA TYR A 17 1.00 12.42 5.68
C TYR A 17 0.68 12.43 4.19
N GLY A 18 -0.20 11.54 3.71
CA GLY A 18 -0.62 11.49 2.31
C GLY A 18 -1.15 10.13 1.89
N ASN A 19 -1.17 9.89 0.58
CA ASN A 19 -1.44 8.57 0.02
C ASN A 19 -0.13 7.81 -0.20
N LEU A 20 -0.16 6.48 -0.15
CA LEU A 20 1.02 5.65 -0.42
C LEU A 20 0.99 5.16 -1.87
N ALA A 21 1.90 5.64 -2.70
CA ALA A 21 2.16 5.08 -4.02
C ALA A 21 3.13 3.89 -3.91
N VAL A 22 2.83 2.80 -4.61
CA VAL A 22 3.61 1.55 -4.62
C VAL A 22 3.96 1.19 -6.07
N TRP A 23 5.24 0.94 -6.34
CA TRP A 23 5.75 0.53 -7.67
C TRP A 23 6.10 -0.96 -7.70
N ALA A 24 6.18 -1.51 -8.91
CA ALA A 24 6.45 -2.93 -9.15
C ALA A 24 7.81 -3.42 -8.62
N ASP A 25 8.78 -2.51 -8.48
CA ASP A 25 10.10 -2.81 -7.95
C ASP A 25 10.15 -2.86 -6.41
N GLY A 26 9.03 -2.65 -5.73
CA GLY A 26 8.97 -2.57 -4.26
C GLY A 26 9.14 -1.18 -3.70
N THR A 27 9.44 -0.19 -4.54
CA THR A 27 9.59 1.18 -4.07
C THR A 27 8.24 1.74 -3.64
N THR A 28 8.24 2.54 -2.58
CA THR A 28 7.06 3.27 -2.10
C THR A 28 7.37 4.76 -1.90
N ALA A 29 6.34 5.59 -1.96
CA ALA A 29 6.45 7.02 -1.65
C ALA A 29 5.12 7.55 -1.11
N VAL A 30 5.21 8.47 -0.15
CA VAL A 30 4.05 9.27 0.28
C VAL A 30 3.86 10.42 -0.70
N ILE A 31 2.65 10.57 -1.21
CA ILE A 31 2.28 11.59 -2.20
C ILE A 31 1.07 12.40 -1.76
N ALA A 32 0.93 13.60 -2.29
CA ALA A 32 -0.24 14.42 -1.99
C ALA A 32 -1.51 13.83 -2.63
N PRO A 33 -2.70 14.06 -2.06
CA PRO A 33 -3.95 13.59 -2.64
C PRO A 33 -4.15 14.13 -4.07
N GLY A 34 -4.44 13.23 -5.02
CA GLY A 34 -4.66 13.58 -6.43
C GLY A 34 -3.40 13.62 -7.29
N GLU A 35 -2.22 13.44 -6.70
CA GLU A 35 -0.99 13.26 -7.47
C GLU A 35 -0.94 11.89 -8.15
N ASN A 36 -0.37 11.86 -9.35
CA ASN A 36 -0.07 10.65 -10.11
C ASN A 36 1.43 10.65 -10.44
N PRO A 37 2.29 10.24 -9.50
CA PRO A 37 3.73 10.29 -9.69
C PRO A 37 4.17 9.30 -10.79
N VAL A 38 5.24 9.64 -11.51
CA VAL A 38 5.90 8.74 -12.46
C VAL A 38 7.35 8.57 -12.03
N ARG A 39 7.82 7.34 -11.94
CA ARG A 39 9.19 7.01 -11.53
C ARG A 39 9.86 6.20 -12.61
N SER A 40 10.98 6.71 -13.14
CA SER A 40 11.71 6.07 -14.25
C SER A 40 10.81 5.73 -15.45
N GLY A 41 9.84 6.60 -15.75
CA GLY A 41 8.86 6.38 -16.82
C GLY A 41 7.68 5.47 -16.48
N ASN A 42 7.65 4.86 -15.29
CA ASN A 42 6.60 3.94 -14.86
C ASN A 42 5.67 4.60 -13.82
N PRO A 43 4.34 4.50 -14.00
CA PRO A 43 3.39 4.86 -12.95
C PRO A 43 3.45 3.86 -11.79
N PRO A 44 2.94 4.22 -10.60
CA PRO A 44 2.75 3.26 -9.52
C PRO A 44 1.73 2.18 -9.95
N LEU A 45 1.89 0.97 -9.41
CA LEU A 45 0.90 -0.10 -9.52
C LEU A 45 -0.38 0.27 -8.77
N ALA A 46 -0.23 0.83 -7.57
CA ALA A 46 -1.34 1.18 -6.71
C ALA A 46 -1.04 2.45 -5.92
N ILE A 47 -2.10 3.20 -5.61
CA ILE A 47 -2.08 4.33 -4.69
C ILE A 47 -3.10 4.03 -3.58
N PHE A 48 -2.60 3.70 -2.40
CA PHE A 48 -3.42 3.40 -1.23
C PHE A 48 -3.73 4.66 -0.44
N LYS A 49 -4.96 4.76 0.07
CA LYS A 49 -5.38 5.83 0.98
C LYS A 49 -5.29 5.32 2.42
N PRO A 50 -4.33 5.78 3.24
CA PRO A 50 -4.12 5.23 4.59
C PRO A 50 -5.33 5.34 5.51
N ILE A 51 -5.92 6.53 5.65
CA ILE A 51 -6.99 6.79 6.63
C ILE A 51 -8.14 5.76 6.53
N PRO A 52 -8.76 5.51 5.36
CA PRO A 52 -9.84 4.54 5.28
C PRO A 52 -9.38 3.07 5.48
N LEU A 53 -8.10 2.76 5.29
CA LEU A 53 -7.58 1.40 5.37
C LEU A 53 -7.13 1.03 6.78
N VAL A 54 -6.35 1.90 7.44
CA VAL A 54 -5.65 1.54 8.68
C VAL A 54 -6.09 2.31 9.92
N ALA A 55 -6.78 3.45 9.79
CA ALA A 55 -7.19 4.25 10.96
C ALA A 55 -8.24 3.57 11.83
N ARG A 56 -8.89 2.51 11.33
CA ARG A 56 -9.86 1.71 12.07
C ARG A 56 -9.23 0.79 13.12
N PHE A 57 -7.92 0.52 13.02
CA PHE A 57 -7.24 -0.41 13.90
C PHE A 57 -6.56 0.32 15.07
N PRO A 58 -6.59 -0.25 16.28
CA PRO A 58 -5.97 0.39 17.44
C PRO A 58 -4.45 0.29 17.46
N MET A 59 -3.86 -0.71 16.79
CA MET A 59 -2.41 -0.91 16.68
C MET A 59 -2.07 -1.57 15.34
N LEU A 60 -0.83 -1.40 14.89
CA LEU A 60 -0.29 -1.98 13.66
C LEU A 60 -0.50 -3.50 13.58
N ASP A 61 -0.31 -4.22 14.69
CA ASP A 61 -0.47 -5.68 14.72
C ASP A 61 -1.87 -6.14 14.33
N PHE A 62 -2.91 -5.36 14.64
CA PHE A 62 -4.27 -5.68 14.19
C PHE A 62 -4.41 -5.47 12.67
N ALA A 63 -3.79 -4.43 12.11
CA ALA A 63 -3.82 -4.18 10.68
C ALA A 63 -3.04 -5.25 9.89
N THR A 64 -1.87 -5.68 10.37
CA THR A 64 -1.03 -6.67 9.68
C THR A 64 -1.56 -8.11 9.73
N HIS A 65 -2.55 -8.37 10.59
CA HIS A 65 -3.22 -9.67 10.72
C HIS A 65 -4.69 -9.66 10.26
N ASP A 66 -5.21 -8.50 9.83
CA ASP A 66 -6.57 -8.39 9.32
C ASP A 66 -6.68 -9.02 7.93
N ILE A 67 -7.46 -10.10 7.82
CA ILE A 67 -7.58 -10.90 6.59
C ILE A 67 -8.14 -10.07 5.44
N ASP A 68 -9.12 -9.20 5.71
CA ASP A 68 -9.75 -8.37 4.70
C ASP A 68 -8.76 -7.33 4.15
N LEU A 69 -7.99 -6.66 5.02
CA LEU A 69 -6.96 -5.71 4.60
C LEU A 69 -5.83 -6.40 3.81
N LEU A 70 -5.37 -7.56 4.29
CA LEU A 70 -4.36 -8.35 3.58
C LEU A 70 -4.83 -8.72 2.18
N GLN A 71 -6.06 -9.24 2.05
CA GLN A 71 -6.65 -9.60 0.77
C GLN A 71 -6.82 -8.39 -0.14
N HIS A 72 -7.33 -7.27 0.39
CA HIS A 72 -7.53 -6.05 -0.37
C HIS A 72 -6.23 -5.52 -0.98
N VAL A 73 -5.14 -5.47 -0.20
CA VAL A 73 -3.82 -5.02 -0.69
C VAL A 73 -3.31 -5.96 -1.79
N GLU A 74 -3.44 -7.26 -1.58
CA GLU A 74 -2.99 -8.26 -2.55
C GLU A 74 -3.74 -8.22 -3.87
N GLU A 75 -5.08 -8.16 -3.82
CA GLU A 75 -5.94 -8.06 -5.00
C GLU A 75 -5.62 -6.79 -5.77
N THR A 76 -5.54 -5.64 -5.08
CA THR A 76 -5.21 -4.35 -5.71
C THR A 76 -3.88 -4.42 -6.47
N ILE A 77 -2.85 -5.05 -5.90
CA ILE A 77 -1.54 -5.19 -6.56
C ILE A 77 -1.58 -6.20 -7.71
N ARG A 78 -2.25 -7.34 -7.54
CA ARG A 78 -2.33 -8.39 -8.58
C ARG A 78 -3.16 -7.92 -9.78
N GLU A 79 -4.27 -7.23 -9.56
CA GLU A 79 -5.10 -6.64 -10.61
C GLU A 79 -4.35 -5.57 -11.42
N ALA A 80 -3.42 -4.85 -10.77
CA ALA A 80 -2.50 -3.92 -11.43
C ALA A 80 -1.34 -4.62 -12.18
N GLY A 81 -1.27 -5.95 -12.18
CA GLY A 81 -0.22 -6.73 -12.83
C GLY A 81 1.06 -6.91 -12.00
N GLY A 82 1.01 -6.62 -10.70
CA GLY A 82 2.13 -6.81 -9.78
C GLY A 82 2.21 -8.21 -9.15
N GLU A 83 3.41 -8.60 -8.74
CA GLU A 83 3.66 -9.84 -7.99
C GLU A 83 3.82 -9.55 -6.50
N ILE A 84 3.02 -10.22 -5.67
CA ILE A 84 2.97 -10.00 -4.22
C ILE A 84 2.74 -11.31 -3.44
N GLU A 85 3.50 -11.46 -2.36
CA GLU A 85 3.38 -12.58 -1.42
C GLU A 85 2.89 -12.14 -0.04
N ARG A 86 2.23 -13.07 0.64
CA ARG A 86 1.81 -12.94 2.04
C ARG A 86 2.88 -13.55 2.92
N ASP A 87 3.83 -12.72 3.38
CA ASP A 87 4.68 -13.04 4.53
C ASP A 87 3.80 -13.20 5.78
#